data_AF-A0A016THX8-F1
#
_entry.id   AF-A0A016THX8-F1
#
_cell.length_a   1.000
_cell.length_b   1.000
_cell.length_c   1.000
_cell.angle_alpha   90.00
_cell.angle_beta   90.00
_cell.angle_gamma   90.00
#
_symmetry.space_group_name_H-M   'P 1'
#
loop_
_entity.id
_entity.type
_entity.pdbx_description
1 polymer ?
#
loop_
_entity_poly.entity_id
_entity_poly.type
_entity_poly.pdbx_seq_one_letter_code
_entity_poly.pdbx_strand_id
1 'polypeptide(L)'
;MSSKQLSLKEAREVFESLINRIKKREEFIDWIHSTYCEGEDCEKPLFVTDAIKKLREIAEHIRTRVPDGTVNSEQMRWPTSGHDADCAERNTVHVDCFLYDDYAMEEMIKTGKLQRRYCVDCGSRNVKDLNFISHSMAHCQLEFMFTQLVPLKSQDEGFRVLDIGSRLGAVIFAASLYSGGKAFVTGVELNEDFIKLQEDIIKSFSLQNVSVVHADIRTKDDLVSQADMIIMNNVFSFFMDSDEQA
;
A
#
# COMPACT_ATOMS: atom_id res chain seq x y z
N MET A 1 -19.42 -44.57 4.55
CA MET A 1 -18.53 -44.62 5.73
C MET A 1 -18.33 -43.19 6.19
N SER A 2 -18.73 -42.84 7.41
CA SER A 2 -18.48 -41.52 7.98
C SER A 2 -16.97 -41.36 8.15
N SER A 3 -16.32 -40.54 7.31
CA SER A 3 -14.90 -40.27 7.48
C SER A 3 -14.75 -39.52 8.79
N LYS A 4 -14.08 -40.15 9.77
CA LYS A 4 -13.77 -39.50 11.04
C LYS A 4 -13.03 -38.19 10.74
N GLN A 5 -13.58 -37.08 11.21
CA GLN A 5 -12.98 -35.77 11.01
C GLN A 5 -11.65 -35.73 11.80
N LEU A 6 -10.56 -35.37 11.12
CA LEU A 6 -9.24 -35.26 11.75
C LEU A 6 -9.14 -33.94 12.50
N SER A 7 -8.47 -33.96 13.66
CA SER A 7 -7.99 -32.73 14.28
C SER A 7 -6.88 -32.09 13.43
N LEU A 8 -6.63 -30.79 13.59
CA LEU A 8 -5.57 -30.09 12.85
C LEU A 8 -4.19 -30.73 13.07
N LYS A 9 -3.93 -31.25 14.27
CA LYS A 9 -2.67 -31.93 14.59
C LYS A 9 -2.54 -33.25 13.83
N GLU A 10 -3.55 -34.11 13.89
CA GLU A 10 -3.56 -35.39 13.16
C GLU A 10 -3.46 -35.16 11.64
N ALA A 11 -4.12 -34.13 11.12
CA ALA A 11 -4.03 -33.77 9.71
C ALA A 11 -2.61 -33.35 9.29
N ARG A 12 -1.92 -32.55 10.13
CA ARG A 12 -0.52 -32.15 9.87
C ARG A 12 0.43 -33.34 9.89
N GLU A 13 0.29 -34.24 10.85
CA GLU A 13 1.14 -35.45 10.95
C GLU A 13 0.96 -36.37 9.73
N VAL A 14 -0.28 -36.56 9.28
CA VAL A 14 -0.58 -37.32 8.05
C VAL A 14 -0.01 -36.63 6.82
N PHE A 15 -0.16 -35.31 6.73
CA PHE A 15 0.36 -34.52 5.61
C PHE A 15 1.89 -34.57 5.55
N GLU A 16 2.59 -34.39 6.67
CA GLU A 16 4.06 -34.50 6.73
C GLU A 16 4.54 -35.90 6.31
N SER A 17 3.85 -36.95 6.77
CA SER A 17 4.13 -38.33 6.36
C SER A 17 3.96 -38.53 4.84
N LEU A 18 2.92 -37.93 4.26
CA LEU A 18 2.70 -37.95 2.81
C LEU A 18 3.81 -37.19 2.08
N ILE A 19 4.12 -35.96 2.49
CA ILE A 19 5.14 -35.10 1.90
C ILE A 19 6.50 -35.78 1.86
N ASN A 20 6.89 -36.47 2.93
CA ASN A 20 8.16 -37.19 3.01
C ASN A 20 8.28 -38.38 2.05
N ARG A 21 7.17 -38.84 1.47
CA ARG A 21 7.11 -39.99 0.54
C ARG A 21 7.08 -39.57 -0.93
N ILE A 22 7.01 -38.28 -1.22
CA ILE A 22 6.89 -37.75 -2.58
C ILE A 22 8.28 -37.45 -3.15
N LYS A 23 8.56 -37.99 -4.34
CA LYS A 23 9.85 -37.78 -5.02
C LYS A 23 10.04 -36.34 -5.53
N LYS A 24 8.98 -35.72 -6.06
CA LYS A 24 8.98 -34.34 -6.57
C LYS A 24 8.24 -33.43 -5.60
N ARG A 25 8.84 -33.24 -4.42
CA ARG A 25 8.19 -32.54 -3.29
C ARG A 25 7.80 -31.11 -3.65
N GLU A 26 8.70 -30.35 -4.27
CA GLU A 26 8.49 -28.96 -4.64
C GLU A 26 7.33 -28.81 -5.63
N GLU A 27 7.33 -29.55 -6.73
CA GLU A 27 6.22 -29.52 -7.72
C GLU A 27 4.86 -29.87 -7.10
N PHE A 28 4.82 -30.77 -6.10
CA PHE A 28 3.58 -31.12 -5.41
C PHE A 28 3.12 -30.03 -4.44
N ILE A 29 4.06 -29.36 -3.74
CA ILE A 29 3.76 -28.21 -2.90
C ILE A 29 3.28 -27.04 -3.76
N ASP A 30 3.91 -26.78 -4.90
CA ASP A 30 3.50 -25.76 -5.85
C ASP A 30 2.09 -26.02 -6.38
N TRP A 31 1.77 -27.29 -6.71
CA TRP A 31 0.42 -27.68 -7.08
C TRP A 31 -0.60 -27.46 -5.96
N ILE A 32 -0.25 -27.77 -4.70
CA ILE A 32 -1.13 -27.49 -3.56
C ILE A 32 -1.37 -25.99 -3.44
N HIS A 33 -0.31 -25.19 -3.51
CA HIS A 33 -0.38 -23.74 -3.44
C HIS A 33 -1.27 -23.18 -4.55
N SER A 34 -1.03 -23.57 -5.80
CA SER A 34 -1.82 -23.08 -6.94
C SER A 34 -3.29 -23.52 -6.88
N THR A 35 -3.56 -24.72 -6.37
CA THR A 35 -4.90 -25.31 -6.38
C THR A 35 -5.76 -24.85 -5.21
N TYR A 36 -5.15 -24.64 -4.04
CA TYR A 36 -5.88 -24.41 -2.79
C TYR A 36 -5.53 -23.09 -2.10
N CYS A 37 -4.47 -22.41 -2.51
CA CYS A 37 -4.01 -21.14 -1.91
C CYS A 37 -4.04 -19.95 -2.89
N GLU A 38 -4.08 -20.17 -4.20
CA GLU A 38 -4.08 -19.10 -5.22
C GLU A 38 -5.26 -19.15 -6.21
N GLY A 39 -6.21 -20.08 -6.04
CA GLY A 39 -7.43 -20.09 -6.86
C GLY A 39 -8.34 -18.89 -6.57
N GLU A 40 -9.11 -18.42 -7.56
CA GLU A 40 -10.12 -17.34 -7.39
C GLU A 40 -11.14 -17.64 -6.28
N ASP A 41 -11.35 -18.93 -5.97
CA ASP A 41 -12.25 -19.42 -4.90
C ASP A 41 -11.55 -19.63 -3.54
N CYS A 42 -10.25 -19.32 -3.41
CA CYS A 42 -9.57 -19.45 -2.12
C CYS A 42 -9.99 -18.28 -1.21
N GLU A 43 -10.67 -18.61 -0.11
CA GLU A 43 -11.01 -17.58 0.88
C GLU A 43 -9.72 -17.01 1.47
N LYS A 44 -9.50 -15.70 1.27
CA LYS A 44 -8.41 -14.98 1.92
C LYS A 44 -8.48 -15.20 3.42
N PRO A 45 -7.35 -15.37 4.12
CA PRO A 45 -7.36 -15.51 5.57
C PRO A 45 -8.13 -14.36 6.24
N LEU A 46 -8.92 -14.64 7.28
CA LEU A 46 -9.76 -13.63 7.95
C LEU A 46 -9.03 -12.33 8.31
N PHE A 47 -7.76 -12.43 8.75
CA PHE A 47 -6.98 -11.24 9.09
C PHE A 47 -6.67 -10.35 7.88
N VAL A 48 -6.54 -10.95 6.69
CA VAL A 48 -6.32 -10.23 5.43
C VAL A 48 -7.62 -9.53 5.04
N THR A 49 -8.75 -10.23 5.09
CA THR A 49 -10.06 -9.62 4.78
C THR A 49 -10.41 -8.49 5.75
N ASP A 50 -10.13 -8.66 7.04
CA ASP A 50 -10.35 -7.64 8.07
C ASP A 50 -9.44 -6.41 7.85
N ALA A 51 -8.17 -6.63 7.51
CA ALA A 51 -7.23 -5.55 7.19
C ALA A 51 -7.70 -4.78 5.95
N ILE A 52 -8.08 -5.46 4.86
CA ILE A 52 -8.61 -4.83 3.64
C ILE A 52 -9.84 -3.98 3.94
N LYS A 53 -10.78 -4.53 4.74
CA LYS A 53 -11.98 -3.80 5.12
C LYS A 53 -11.64 -2.52 5.90
N LYS A 54 -10.76 -2.61 6.90
CA LYS A 54 -10.31 -1.45 7.67
C LYS A 54 -9.57 -0.43 6.82
N LEU A 55 -8.72 -0.86 5.89
CA LEU A 55 -8.04 0.06 4.96
C LEU A 55 -9.06 0.83 4.10
N ARG A 56 -10.13 0.18 3.64
CA ARG A 56 -11.23 0.86 2.92
C ARG A 56 -11.94 1.89 3.79
N GLU A 57 -12.26 1.55 5.04
CA GLU A 57 -12.87 2.48 5.99
C GLU A 57 -11.95 3.69 6.27
N ILE A 58 -10.64 3.46 6.40
CA ILE A 58 -9.64 4.52 6.54
C ILE A 58 -9.59 5.40 5.28
N ALA A 59 -9.52 4.81 4.10
CA ALA A 59 -9.51 5.53 2.83
C ALA A 59 -10.79 6.37 2.62
N GLU A 60 -11.95 5.83 2.97
CA GLU A 60 -13.22 6.58 3.01
C GLU A 60 -13.15 7.77 3.96
N HIS A 61 -12.64 7.56 5.18
CA HIS A 61 -12.51 8.63 6.16
C HIS A 61 -11.57 9.74 5.68
N ILE A 62 -10.41 9.38 5.11
CA ILE A 62 -9.44 10.34 4.57
C ILE A 62 -10.05 11.12 3.41
N ARG A 63 -10.79 10.47 2.51
CA ARG A 63 -11.49 11.14 1.38
C ARG A 63 -12.46 12.23 1.83
N THR A 64 -13.04 12.15 3.03
CA THR A 64 -13.91 13.22 3.53
C THR A 64 -13.15 14.51 3.87
N ARG A 65 -11.84 14.42 4.09
CA ARG A 65 -10.96 15.53 4.48
C ARG A 65 -10.10 16.02 3.33
N VAL A 66 -9.53 15.08 2.57
CA VAL A 66 -8.62 15.31 1.44
C VAL A 66 -9.08 14.48 0.23
N PRO A 67 -10.20 14.84 -0.41
CA PRO A 67 -10.76 14.06 -1.52
C PRO A 67 -9.77 13.94 -2.69
N ASP A 68 -8.94 14.95 -2.93
CA ASP A 68 -7.98 14.92 -4.05
C ASP A 68 -6.66 14.23 -3.69
N GLY A 69 -6.53 13.72 -2.45
CA GLY A 69 -5.32 13.08 -1.93
C GLY A 69 -4.14 14.03 -1.72
N THR A 70 -4.37 15.34 -1.76
CA THR A 70 -3.38 16.41 -1.60
C THR A 70 -3.78 17.39 -0.50
N VAL A 71 -2.80 18.11 0.04
CA VAL A 71 -3.03 19.23 0.99
C VAL A 71 -2.46 20.51 0.41
N ASN A 72 -3.02 21.68 0.78
CA ASN A 72 -2.56 22.97 0.23
C ASN A 72 -1.09 23.30 0.58
N SER A 73 -0.57 22.74 1.67
CA SER A 73 0.81 22.90 2.10
C SER A 73 1.79 21.94 1.40
N GLU A 74 1.27 21.01 0.59
CA GLU A 74 2.09 20.08 -0.18
C GLU A 74 2.76 20.81 -1.34
N GLN A 75 4.08 20.73 -1.42
CA GLN A 75 4.85 21.31 -2.52
C GLN A 75 5.22 20.22 -3.52
N MET A 76 4.46 20.14 -4.61
CA MET A 76 4.79 19.26 -5.73
C MET A 76 5.65 19.99 -6.75
N ARG A 77 6.71 19.33 -7.21
CA ARG A 77 7.58 19.77 -8.30
C ARG A 77 7.38 18.84 -9.49
N TRP A 78 7.24 19.44 -10.67
CA TRP A 78 7.12 18.67 -11.90
C TRP A 78 8.50 18.13 -12.32
N PRO A 79 8.66 16.82 -12.51
CA PRO A 79 9.91 16.23 -12.92
C PRO A 79 10.34 16.80 -14.27
N THR A 80 11.63 17.11 -14.44
CA THR A 80 12.19 17.59 -15.72
C THR A 80 13.01 16.51 -16.43
N SER A 81 13.20 15.36 -15.79
CA SER A 81 13.97 14.22 -16.27
C SER A 81 13.41 12.91 -15.69
N GLY A 82 13.67 11.78 -16.35
CA GLY A 82 13.19 10.47 -15.91
C GLY A 82 11.89 10.04 -16.60
N HIS A 83 11.22 9.04 -16.02
CA HIS A 83 9.99 8.46 -16.58
C HIS A 83 8.84 9.48 -16.63
N ASP A 84 8.76 10.35 -15.62
CA ASP A 84 7.67 11.29 -15.42
C ASP A 84 7.96 12.71 -15.97
N ALA A 85 8.99 12.86 -16.82
CA ALA A 85 9.45 14.16 -17.33
C ALA A 85 8.44 14.86 -18.27
N ASP A 86 7.44 14.14 -18.76
CA ASP A 86 6.37 14.66 -19.61
C ASP A 86 5.14 15.12 -18.81
N CYS A 87 5.14 14.91 -17.48
CA CYS A 87 4.08 15.35 -16.59
C CYS A 87 4.16 16.86 -16.33
N ALA A 88 3.04 17.54 -16.54
CA ALA A 88 2.82 18.93 -16.18
C ALA A 88 1.37 19.14 -15.69
N GLU A 89 1.13 20.29 -15.06
CA GLU A 89 -0.19 20.66 -14.51
C GLU A 89 -1.32 20.56 -15.55
N ARG A 90 -1.04 20.92 -16.80
CA ARG A 90 -2.05 20.95 -17.87
C ARG A 90 -2.43 19.57 -18.43
N ASN A 91 -1.59 18.55 -18.25
CA ASN A 91 -1.75 17.24 -18.89
C ASN A 91 -1.72 16.07 -17.89
N THR A 92 -1.72 16.34 -16.59
CA THR A 92 -1.61 15.33 -15.54
C THR A 92 -2.74 15.47 -14.53
N VAL A 93 -3.32 14.34 -14.14
CA VAL A 93 -4.34 14.25 -13.10
C VAL A 93 -3.80 13.35 -11.99
N HIS A 94 -3.79 13.88 -10.78
CA HIS A 94 -3.48 13.10 -9.59
C HIS A 94 -4.72 12.33 -9.13
N VAL A 95 -4.62 11.01 -9.06
CA VAL A 95 -5.65 10.15 -8.50
C VAL A 95 -4.98 9.20 -7.53
N ASP A 96 -5.22 9.40 -6.24
CA ASP A 96 -4.55 8.62 -5.21
C ASP A 96 -5.11 7.19 -5.15
N CYS A 97 -4.26 6.20 -5.45
CA CYS A 97 -4.66 4.79 -5.52
C CYS A 97 -4.96 4.15 -4.16
N PHE A 98 -4.60 4.80 -3.04
CA PHE A 98 -5.04 4.37 -1.71
C PHE A 98 -6.49 4.81 -1.46
N LEU A 99 -6.85 6.02 -1.92
CA LEU A 99 -8.19 6.58 -1.75
C LEU A 99 -9.21 6.03 -2.77
N TYR A 100 -8.77 5.79 -4.00
CA TYR A 100 -9.63 5.38 -5.12
C TYR A 100 -9.07 4.12 -5.77
N ASP A 101 -9.86 3.04 -5.70
CA ASP A 101 -9.56 1.82 -6.46
C ASP A 101 -9.98 1.96 -7.93
N ASP A 102 -9.62 0.95 -8.74
CA ASP A 102 -9.91 0.94 -10.18
C ASP A 102 -11.40 1.07 -10.49
N TYR A 103 -12.28 0.50 -9.64
CA TYR A 103 -13.73 0.61 -9.80
C TYR A 103 -14.21 2.04 -9.56
N ALA A 104 -13.73 2.69 -8.50
CA ALA A 104 -14.03 4.09 -8.22
C ALA A 104 -13.52 5.00 -9.34
N MET A 105 -12.32 4.75 -9.88
CA MET A 105 -11.81 5.47 -11.05
C MET A 105 -12.71 5.29 -12.27
N GLU A 106 -13.10 4.06 -12.60
CA GLU A 106 -14.03 3.81 -13.70
C GLU A 106 -15.37 4.50 -13.53
N GLU A 107 -15.92 4.53 -12.32
CA GLU A 107 -17.17 5.22 -12.02
C GLU A 107 -17.04 6.74 -12.20
N MET A 108 -15.94 7.34 -11.72
CA MET A 108 -15.67 8.76 -11.93
C MET A 108 -15.55 9.11 -13.42
N ILE A 109 -14.97 8.21 -14.22
CA ILE A 109 -14.90 8.37 -15.68
C ILE A 109 -16.29 8.25 -16.32
N LYS A 110 -17.06 7.21 -15.96
CA LYS A 110 -18.41 6.97 -16.49
C LYS A 110 -19.37 8.12 -16.17
N THR A 111 -19.25 8.71 -14.97
CA THR A 111 -20.07 9.84 -14.51
C THR A 111 -19.57 11.21 -15.00
N GLY A 112 -18.45 11.24 -15.73
CA GLY A 112 -17.87 12.47 -16.29
C GLY A 112 -17.13 13.35 -15.28
N LYS A 113 -16.95 12.88 -14.03
CA LYS A 113 -16.17 13.56 -12.98
C LYS A 113 -14.67 13.51 -13.25
N LEU A 114 -14.21 12.50 -13.98
CA LEU A 114 -12.82 12.31 -14.38
C LEU A 114 -12.71 12.19 -15.90
N GLN A 115 -11.92 13.05 -16.53
CA GLN A 115 -11.69 13.02 -17.97
C GLN A 115 -10.43 12.20 -18.26
N ARG A 116 -10.46 11.35 -19.30
CA ARG A 116 -9.27 10.62 -19.76
C ARG A 116 -8.43 11.39 -20.78
N ARG A 117 -8.98 12.48 -21.32
CA ARG A 117 -8.39 13.22 -22.43
C ARG A 117 -8.50 14.71 -22.22
N TYR A 118 -7.56 15.44 -22.79
CA TYR A 118 -7.58 16.90 -22.87
C TYR A 118 -7.43 17.35 -24.32
N CYS A 119 -7.95 18.54 -24.61
CA CYS A 119 -7.75 19.18 -25.90
C CYS A 119 -6.36 19.82 -25.94
N VAL A 120 -5.56 19.48 -26.95
CA VAL A 120 -4.26 20.14 -27.18
C VAL A 120 -4.47 21.60 -27.55
N ASP A 121 -5.53 21.87 -28.33
CA ASP A 121 -6.02 23.20 -28.68
C ASP A 121 -7.47 23.33 -28.17
N CYS A 122 -7.73 24.23 -27.22
CA CYS A 122 -9.03 24.33 -26.55
C CYS A 122 -10.19 24.53 -27.56
N GLY A 123 -11.23 23.70 -27.46
CA GLY A 123 -12.38 23.71 -28.37
C GLY A 123 -12.17 22.94 -29.69
N SER A 124 -10.99 22.36 -29.91
CA SER A 124 -10.71 21.52 -31.08
C SER A 124 -11.09 20.05 -30.86
N ARG A 125 -11.02 19.26 -31.94
CA ARG A 125 -11.08 17.77 -31.88
C ARG A 125 -9.69 17.13 -31.72
N ASN A 126 -8.63 17.94 -31.61
CA ASN A 126 -7.27 17.49 -31.41
C ASN A 126 -7.07 17.17 -29.91
N VAL A 127 -7.25 15.90 -29.55
CA VAL A 127 -7.22 15.44 -28.16
C VAL A 127 -6.05 14.48 -27.92
N LYS A 128 -5.51 14.52 -26.71
CA LYS A 128 -4.51 13.58 -26.19
C LYS A 128 -4.98 12.99 -24.87
N ASP A 129 -4.44 11.83 -24.50
CA ASP A 129 -4.70 11.22 -23.20
C ASP A 129 -4.02 12.05 -22.09
N LEU A 130 -4.67 12.10 -20.93
CA LEU A 130 -4.12 12.69 -19.69
C LEU A 130 -3.22 11.67 -19.00
N ASN A 131 -2.14 12.15 -18.40
CA ASN A 131 -1.29 11.35 -17.51
C ASN A 131 -2.02 11.18 -16.17
N PHE A 132 -2.04 9.95 -15.65
CA PHE A 132 -2.60 9.66 -14.33
C PHE A 132 -1.47 9.24 -13.41
N ILE A 133 -1.33 9.94 -12.28
CA ILE A 133 -0.28 9.65 -11.30
C ILE A 133 -0.89 9.40 -9.92
N SER A 134 -0.21 8.54 -9.15
CA SER A 134 -0.46 8.31 -7.73
C SER A 134 0.87 8.31 -6.99
N HIS A 135 0.90 8.94 -5.81
CA HIS A 135 2.04 8.87 -4.89
C HIS A 135 1.82 7.87 -3.76
N SER A 136 0.63 7.27 -3.66
CA SER A 136 0.31 6.23 -2.69
C SER A 136 0.25 4.85 -3.33
N MET A 137 0.49 3.82 -2.52
CA MET A 137 0.29 2.43 -2.91
C MET A 137 -1.18 2.03 -2.86
N ALA A 138 -1.61 1.22 -3.83
CA ALA A 138 -2.94 0.64 -3.86
C ALA A 138 -3.11 -0.48 -2.81
N HIS A 139 -4.35 -0.77 -2.41
CA HIS A 139 -4.64 -1.82 -1.41
C HIS A 139 -4.10 -3.19 -1.80
N CYS A 140 -4.18 -3.57 -3.08
CA CYS A 140 -3.66 -4.85 -3.58
C CYS A 140 -2.13 -4.92 -3.49
N GLN A 141 -1.43 -3.80 -3.73
CA GLN A 141 0.03 -3.73 -3.61
C GLN A 141 0.46 -3.85 -2.14
N LEU A 142 -0.26 -3.17 -1.23
CA LEU A 142 -0.05 -3.25 0.22
C LEU A 142 -0.31 -4.67 0.75
N GLU A 143 -1.39 -5.30 0.30
CA GLU A 143 -1.71 -6.69 0.61
C GLU A 143 -0.60 -7.63 0.16
N PHE A 144 -0.19 -7.55 -1.11
CA PHE A 144 0.86 -8.38 -1.65
C PHE A 144 2.19 -8.18 -0.89
N MET A 145 2.54 -6.93 -0.60
CA MET A 145 3.75 -6.59 0.14
C MET A 145 3.77 -7.26 1.52
N PHE A 146 2.69 -7.15 2.29
CA PHE A 146 2.67 -7.59 3.69
C PHE A 146 2.12 -9.00 3.93
N THR A 147 1.71 -9.71 2.87
CA THR A 147 1.28 -11.10 2.95
C THR A 147 2.15 -12.06 2.13
N GLN A 148 2.80 -11.59 1.07
CA GLN A 148 3.61 -12.42 0.17
C GLN A 148 5.10 -12.06 0.19
N LEU A 149 5.45 -10.78 0.02
CA LEU A 149 6.87 -10.36 -0.03
C LEU A 149 7.53 -10.39 1.35
N VAL A 150 6.96 -9.65 2.30
CA VAL A 150 7.40 -9.61 3.70
C VAL A 150 6.18 -9.87 4.58
N PRO A 151 5.83 -11.15 4.83
CA PRO A 151 4.63 -11.50 5.57
C PRO A 151 4.73 -11.02 7.03
N LEU A 152 4.17 -9.85 7.35
CA LEU A 152 4.38 -9.18 8.64
C LEU A 152 3.85 -10.00 9.82
N LYS A 153 2.76 -10.74 9.61
CA LYS A 153 2.17 -11.60 10.64
C LYS A 153 3.08 -12.75 11.07
N SER A 154 4.00 -13.14 10.20
CA SER A 154 4.98 -14.21 10.42
C SER A 154 6.31 -13.71 10.99
N GLN A 155 6.49 -12.39 11.07
CA GLN A 155 7.70 -11.81 11.68
C GLN A 155 7.65 -11.92 13.20
N ASP A 156 8.82 -11.76 13.81
CA ASP A 156 9.00 -11.74 15.25
C ASP A 156 8.33 -10.51 15.88
N GLU A 157 7.97 -10.63 17.15
CA GLU A 157 7.47 -9.50 17.93
C GLU A 157 8.54 -8.41 18.00
N GLY A 158 8.16 -7.19 17.70
CA GLY A 158 9.05 -6.04 17.68
C GLY A 158 9.72 -5.76 16.33
N PHE A 159 9.39 -6.49 15.25
CA PHE A 159 9.87 -6.20 13.90
C PHE A 159 9.57 -4.75 13.50
N ARG A 160 10.55 -4.04 12.95
CA ARG A 160 10.51 -2.57 12.78
C ARG A 160 10.36 -2.19 11.32
N VAL A 161 9.21 -1.62 10.99
CA VAL A 161 8.89 -1.10 9.66
C VAL A 161 9.04 0.42 9.68
N LEU A 162 9.86 0.94 8.77
CA LEU A 162 10.06 2.37 8.55
C LEU A 162 9.51 2.75 7.17
N ASP A 163 8.57 3.68 7.15
CA ASP A 163 7.99 4.26 5.93
C ASP A 163 8.49 5.70 5.79
N ILE A 164 9.22 5.99 4.71
CA ILE A 164 9.83 7.30 4.46
C ILE A 164 8.95 8.03 3.44
N GLY A 165 8.49 9.24 3.78
CA GLY A 165 7.53 9.99 2.96
C GLY A 165 6.13 9.40 3.07
N SER A 166 5.64 9.21 4.30
CA SER A 166 4.42 8.44 4.55
C SER A 166 3.13 9.09 4.04
N ARG A 167 3.14 10.41 3.75
CA ARG A 167 2.06 11.17 3.08
C ARG A 167 0.66 10.92 3.66
N LEU A 168 -0.22 10.18 2.98
CA LEU A 168 -1.56 9.87 3.49
C LEU A 168 -1.57 8.74 4.55
N GLY A 169 -0.45 8.05 4.73
CA GLY A 169 -0.26 6.96 5.70
C GLY A 169 -0.60 5.57 5.19
N ALA A 170 -0.79 5.39 3.87
CA ALA A 170 -1.23 4.13 3.26
C ALA A 170 -0.40 2.92 3.73
N VAL A 171 0.94 3.05 3.67
CA VAL A 171 1.88 2.00 4.05
C VAL A 171 1.84 1.75 5.57
N ILE A 172 1.91 2.79 6.40
CA ILE A 172 1.94 2.61 7.86
C ILE A 172 0.64 2.00 8.41
N PHE A 173 -0.51 2.36 7.85
CA PHE A 173 -1.80 1.79 8.26
C PHE A 173 -1.89 0.32 7.85
N ALA A 174 -1.47 -0.01 6.63
CA ALA A 174 -1.44 -1.39 6.16
C ALA A 174 -0.46 -2.24 6.99
N ALA A 175 0.75 -1.76 7.25
CA ALA A 175 1.74 -2.48 8.05
C ALA A 175 1.23 -2.76 9.47
N SER A 176 0.59 -1.77 10.11
CA SER A 176 -0.02 -1.94 11.45
C SER A 176 -1.11 -3.01 11.43
N LEU A 177 -1.99 -3.00 10.42
CA LEU A 177 -3.10 -3.95 10.31
C LEU A 177 -2.64 -5.37 9.95
N TYR A 178 -1.74 -5.52 8.97
CA TYR A 178 -1.27 -6.83 8.51
C TYR A 178 -0.30 -7.51 9.48
N SER A 179 0.44 -6.74 10.29
CA SER A 179 1.26 -7.31 11.36
C SER A 179 0.44 -7.88 12.52
N GLY A 180 -0.84 -7.49 12.63
CA GLY A 180 -1.69 -7.87 13.76
C GLY A 180 -1.18 -7.31 15.09
N GLY A 181 -0.47 -6.19 15.06
CA GLY A 181 0.11 -5.54 16.23
C GLY A 181 1.50 -6.05 16.64
N LYS A 182 2.12 -6.99 15.92
CA LYS A 182 3.46 -7.49 16.26
C LYS A 182 4.60 -6.54 15.89
N ALA A 183 4.40 -5.78 14.81
CA ALA A 183 5.44 -4.91 14.27
C ALA A 183 5.31 -3.49 14.83
N PHE A 184 6.45 -2.85 15.08
CA PHE A 184 6.51 -1.41 15.33
C PHE A 184 6.68 -0.68 14.00
N VAL A 185 5.70 0.16 13.67
CA VAL A 185 5.63 0.89 12.41
C VAL A 185 5.88 2.36 12.67
N THR A 186 6.81 2.96 11.94
CA THR A 186 7.13 4.39 12.02
C THR A 186 7.04 5.01 10.64
N GLY A 187 6.17 6.02 10.49
CA GLY A 187 6.15 6.89 9.31
C GLY A 187 7.00 8.14 9.55
N VAL A 188 7.81 8.54 8.58
CA VAL A 188 8.54 9.81 8.60
C VAL A 188 7.97 10.68 7.50
N GLU A 189 7.55 11.90 7.85
CA GLU A 189 6.94 12.84 6.92
C GLU A 189 7.39 14.27 7.21
N LEU A 190 7.61 15.05 6.15
CA LEU A 190 8.05 16.44 6.19
C LEU A 190 6.89 17.41 6.32
N ASN A 191 5.72 17.06 5.79
CA ASN A 191 4.55 17.93 5.80
C ASN A 191 3.73 17.76 7.09
N GLU A 192 3.59 18.86 7.84
CA GLU A 192 2.89 18.87 9.13
C GLU A 192 1.37 18.53 9.01
N ASP A 193 0.71 18.89 7.91
CA ASP A 193 -0.71 18.58 7.72
C ASP A 193 -0.94 17.09 7.49
N PHE A 194 -0.03 16.42 6.78
CA PHE A 194 -0.03 14.97 6.65
C PHE A 194 0.27 14.29 7.99
N ILE A 195 1.21 14.80 8.78
CA ILE A 195 1.44 14.28 10.15
C ILE A 195 0.16 14.35 10.98
N LYS A 196 -0.51 15.50 11.04
CA LYS A 196 -1.76 15.68 11.79
C LYS A 196 -2.87 14.75 11.30
N LEU A 197 -3.01 14.61 9.97
CA LEU A 197 -3.94 13.68 9.36
C LEU A 197 -3.66 12.24 9.81
N GLN A 198 -2.40 11.80 9.75
CA GLN A 198 -2.01 10.44 10.12
C GLN A 198 -2.22 10.18 11.62
N GLU A 199 -1.85 11.11 12.50
CA GLU A 199 -2.08 11.00 13.95
C GLU A 199 -3.58 10.88 14.27
N ASP A 200 -4.42 11.69 13.62
CA ASP A 200 -5.87 11.63 13.78
C ASP A 200 -6.43 10.26 13.35
N ILE A 201 -5.96 9.71 12.23
CA ILE A 201 -6.38 8.38 11.74
C ILE A 201 -5.93 7.29 12.70
N ILE A 202 -4.66 7.29 13.13
CA ILE A 202 -4.12 6.33 14.09
C ILE A 202 -5.00 6.30 15.35
N LYS A 203 -5.35 7.48 15.86
CA LYS A 203 -6.22 7.62 17.03
C LYS A 203 -7.66 7.16 16.75
N SER A 204 -8.26 7.60 15.65
CA SER A 204 -9.66 7.33 15.32
C SER A 204 -9.92 5.84 15.06
N PHE A 205 -8.95 5.15 14.47
CA PHE A 205 -9.03 3.72 14.17
C PHE A 205 -8.34 2.84 15.23
N SER A 206 -7.81 3.45 16.30
CA SER A 206 -7.12 2.78 17.40
C SER A 206 -6.02 1.84 16.91
N LEU A 207 -5.24 2.28 15.92
CA LEU A 207 -4.15 1.50 15.36
C LEU A 207 -3.05 1.33 16.42
N GLN A 208 -2.53 0.11 16.53
CA GLN A 208 -1.55 -0.25 17.55
C GLN A 208 -0.15 -0.28 16.94
N ASN A 209 0.85 0.03 17.77
CA ASN A 209 2.27 -0.05 17.42
C ASN A 209 2.61 0.69 16.12
N VAL A 210 1.93 1.82 15.86
CA VAL A 210 2.19 2.72 14.75
C VAL A 210 2.36 4.14 15.27
N SER A 211 3.34 4.85 14.73
CA SER A 211 3.63 6.24 15.07
C SER A 211 4.14 7.00 13.86
N VAL A 212 4.11 8.33 13.94
CA VAL A 212 4.61 9.22 12.90
C VAL A 212 5.58 10.22 13.48
N VAL A 213 6.58 10.59 12.69
CA VAL A 213 7.64 11.51 13.08
C VAL A 213 7.71 12.62 12.04
N HIS A 214 7.43 13.85 12.49
CA HIS A 214 7.60 15.05 11.68
C HIS A 214 9.09 15.38 11.59
N ALA A 215 9.76 14.96 10.51
CA ALA A 215 11.19 15.16 10.33
C ALA A 215 11.64 14.98 8.88
N ASP A 216 12.81 15.55 8.57
CA ASP A 216 13.61 15.15 7.42
C ASP A 216 14.33 13.85 7.75
N ILE A 217 14.11 12.80 6.95
CA ILE A 217 14.73 11.48 7.14
C ILE A 217 16.26 11.54 7.12
N ARG A 218 16.86 12.52 6.41
CA ARG A 218 18.31 12.74 6.36
C ARG A 218 18.92 13.07 7.73
N THR A 219 18.07 13.47 8.68
CA THR A 219 18.44 13.80 10.08
C THR A 219 18.14 12.66 11.06
N LYS A 220 17.73 11.49 10.58
CA LYS A 220 17.21 10.36 11.37
C LYS A 220 17.95 9.05 11.07
N ASP A 221 19.28 9.09 11.14
CA ASP A 221 20.13 7.90 10.99
C ASP A 221 19.80 6.82 12.05
N ASP A 222 19.34 7.24 13.22
CA ASP A 222 18.88 6.37 14.30
C ASP A 222 17.66 5.54 13.87
N LEU A 223 16.69 6.13 13.17
CA LEU A 223 15.51 5.40 12.69
C LEU A 223 15.88 4.42 11.58
N VAL A 224 16.72 4.86 10.64
CA VAL A 224 17.17 4.04 9.50
C VAL A 224 17.98 2.84 9.98
N SER A 225 18.93 3.04 10.90
CA SER A 225 19.80 1.98 11.43
C SER A 225 19.06 0.92 12.26
N GLN A 226 17.88 1.26 12.76
CA GLN A 226 17.07 0.38 13.60
C GLN A 226 15.96 -0.35 12.84
N ALA A 227 15.72 -0.03 11.57
CA ALA A 227 14.64 -0.61 10.78
C ALA A 227 15.03 -2.00 10.26
N ASP A 228 14.10 -2.96 10.36
CA ASP A 228 14.23 -4.28 9.72
C ASP A 228 13.71 -4.24 8.28
N MET A 229 12.76 -3.36 8.01
CA MET A 229 12.19 -3.10 6.68
C MET A 229 12.04 -1.60 6.46
N ILE A 230 12.59 -1.10 5.35
CA ILE A 230 12.47 0.30 4.94
C ILE A 230 11.66 0.35 3.64
N ILE A 231 10.66 1.22 3.62
CA ILE A 231 9.80 1.45 2.46
C ILE A 231 9.97 2.90 2.02
N MET A 232 10.20 3.08 0.72
CA MET A 232 10.38 4.38 0.07
C MET A 232 9.55 4.38 -1.22
N ASN A 233 8.26 4.67 -1.09
CA ASN A 233 7.35 4.67 -2.23
C ASN A 233 7.23 6.07 -2.84
N ASN A 234 7.85 6.29 -4.00
CA ASN A 234 7.74 7.53 -4.79
C ASN A 234 8.07 8.82 -4.02
N VAL A 235 9.08 8.75 -3.15
CA VAL A 235 9.44 9.81 -2.18
C VAL A 235 10.13 11.01 -2.84
N PHE A 236 10.74 10.85 -4.02
CA PHE A 236 11.72 11.80 -4.53
C PHE A 236 11.29 12.53 -5.81
N SER A 237 10.79 11.80 -6.81
CA SER A 237 10.62 12.30 -8.19
C SER A 237 9.80 13.58 -8.31
N PHE A 238 8.87 13.80 -7.38
CA PHE A 238 7.95 14.95 -7.37
C PHE A 238 8.18 15.94 -6.22
N PHE A 239 9.16 15.69 -5.34
CA PHE A 239 9.26 16.40 -4.06
C PHE A 239 10.64 16.98 -3.77
N MET A 240 11.68 16.51 -4.46
CA MET A 240 13.06 16.97 -4.23
C MET A 240 13.73 17.43 -5.53
N ASP A 241 14.65 18.39 -5.42
CA ASP A 241 15.46 18.83 -6.56
C ASP A 241 16.38 17.70 -7.03
N SER A 242 16.68 17.64 -8.33
CA SER A 242 17.47 16.56 -8.94
C SER A 242 18.80 16.32 -8.23
N ASP A 243 19.41 17.37 -7.69
CA ASP A 243 20.69 17.30 -6.96
C ASP A 243 20.54 16.70 -5.55
N GLU A 244 19.32 16.72 -4.99
CA GLU A 244 19.00 16.16 -3.68
C GLU A 244 18.44 14.72 -3.74
N GLN A 245 18.14 14.20 -4.93
CA GLN A 245 17.61 12.83 -5.12
C GLN A 245 18.71 11.74 -5.10
N ALA A 246 19.99 12.14 -5.03
CA ALA A 246 21.17 11.27 -5.14
C ALA A 246 21.67 10.73 -3.79
#